data_AF-R8AY53-F1
#
_entry.id   AF-R8AY53-F1
#
_cell.length_a   1.000
_cell.length_b   1.000
_cell.length_c   1.000
_cell.angle_alpha   90.00
_cell.angle_beta   90.00
_cell.angle_gamma   90.00
#
_symmetry.space_group_name_H-M   'P 1'
#
loop_
_entity.id
_entity.type
_entity.pdbx_description
1 polymer ?
#
loop_
_entity_poly.entity_id
_entity_poly.type
_entity_poly.pdbx_seq_one_letter_code
_entity_poly.pdbx_strand_id
1 'polypeptide(L)'
;MRSRYCAFVYRLADYLLETWHESTRPQSLDLEHSPDWSSLSILDTSARGDSGTVHFRAVYRLGNGWGYLEEASIFRMAEGRWYYVSGETTEGQLKSGRNEPCPCGSGKKYKACCL
;
A
#
# COMPACT_ATOMS: atom_id res chain seq x y z
N MET A 1 -5.66 5.51 -4.03
CA MET A 1 -4.75 4.54 -3.36
C MET A 1 -3.69 3.92 -4.29
N ARG A 2 -4.05 3.22 -5.40
CA ARG A 2 -3.06 2.55 -6.27
C ARG A 2 -1.90 3.45 -6.74
N SER A 3 -2.19 4.69 -7.15
CA SER A 3 -1.15 5.65 -7.52
C SER A 3 -0.22 6.03 -6.37
N ARG A 4 -0.74 6.14 -5.14
CA ARG A 4 0.08 6.37 -3.94
C ARG A 4 0.99 5.19 -3.66
N TYR A 5 0.51 3.96 -3.80
CA TYR A 5 1.35 2.77 -3.70
C TYR A 5 2.51 2.81 -4.71
N CYS A 6 2.25 3.12 -5.99
CA CYS A 6 3.31 3.29 -6.97
C CYS A 6 4.29 4.39 -6.57
N ALA A 7 3.81 5.50 -6.00
CA ALA A 7 4.69 6.56 -5.51
C ALA A 7 5.59 6.11 -4.35
N PHE A 8 5.14 5.20 -3.47
CA PHE A 8 6.03 4.54 -2.50
C PHE A 8 7.08 3.66 -3.18
N VAL A 9 6.68 2.84 -4.17
CA VAL A 9 7.59 1.98 -4.94
C VAL A 9 8.68 2.81 -5.64
N TYR A 10 8.30 3.91 -6.29
CA TYR A 10 9.20 4.80 -7.02
C TYR A 10 9.82 5.91 -6.18
N ARG A 11 9.58 5.92 -4.86
CA ARG A 11 10.07 6.93 -3.91
C ARG A 11 9.74 8.38 -4.31
N LEU A 12 8.54 8.61 -4.82
CA LEU A 12 8.04 9.94 -5.22
C LEU A 12 7.38 10.65 -4.02
N ALA A 13 8.22 11.16 -3.10
CA ALA A 13 7.77 11.82 -1.88
C ALA A 13 6.83 13.02 -2.15
N ASP A 14 7.15 13.85 -3.14
CA ASP A 14 6.34 15.02 -3.49
C ASP A 14 4.91 14.64 -3.88
N TYR A 15 4.75 13.59 -4.68
CA TYR A 15 3.42 13.08 -5.05
C TYR A 15 2.62 12.60 -3.85
N LEU A 16 3.30 11.95 -2.88
CA LEU A 16 2.66 11.49 -1.65
C LEU A 16 2.22 12.66 -0.77
N LEU A 17 3.02 13.73 -0.69
CA LEU A 17 2.66 14.95 0.03
C LEU A 17 1.50 15.68 -0.67
N GLU A 18 1.57 15.87 -1.99
CA GLU A 18 0.53 16.54 -2.78
C GLU A 18 -0.84 15.84 -2.70
N THR A 19 -0.84 14.51 -2.57
CA THR A 19 -2.07 13.70 -2.46
C THR A 19 -2.45 13.37 -1.01
N TRP A 20 -1.82 14.01 -0.03
CA TRP A 20 -2.18 13.96 1.38
C TRP A 20 -3.09 15.14 1.73
N HIS A 21 -4.10 14.92 2.55
CA HIS A 21 -4.97 15.98 3.03
C HIS A 21 -4.19 16.94 3.94
N GLU A 22 -4.35 18.25 3.75
CA GLU A 22 -3.58 19.28 4.46
C GLU A 22 -3.67 19.17 5.99
N SER A 23 -4.82 18.72 6.52
CA SER A 23 -5.04 18.61 7.96
C SER A 23 -4.17 17.56 8.66
N THR A 24 -3.66 16.57 7.91
CA THR A 24 -2.85 15.46 8.45
C THR A 24 -1.55 15.27 7.70
N ARG A 25 -1.24 16.14 6.72
CA ARG A 25 -0.04 16.07 5.90
C ARG A 25 1.20 16.34 6.76
N PRO A 26 2.20 15.44 6.78
CA PRO A 26 3.47 15.73 7.44
C PRO A 26 4.25 16.82 6.68
N GLN A 27 5.11 17.56 7.37
CA GLN A 27 5.93 18.61 6.73
C GLN A 27 6.94 18.05 5.72
N SER A 28 7.45 16.84 5.97
CA SER A 28 8.36 16.12 5.10
C SER A 28 8.09 14.62 5.18
N LEU A 29 8.52 13.88 4.16
CA LEU A 29 8.38 12.44 4.08
C LEU A 29 9.69 11.84 3.61
N ASP A 30 10.35 11.09 4.49
CA ASP A 30 11.55 10.34 4.17
C ASP A 30 11.18 8.93 3.67
N LEU A 31 11.73 8.54 2.52
CA LEU A 31 11.50 7.26 1.85
C LEU A 31 12.81 6.47 1.65
N GLU A 32 13.94 6.90 2.22
CA GLU A 32 15.23 6.21 2.08
C GLU A 32 15.15 4.75 2.54
N HIS A 33 14.40 4.51 3.61
CA HIS A 33 14.17 3.18 4.20
C HIS A 33 12.83 2.56 3.79
N SER A 34 12.22 3.01 2.68
CA SER A 34 10.98 2.39 2.22
C SER A 34 11.20 0.91 1.89
N PRO A 35 10.30 0.01 2.34
CA PRO A 35 10.40 -1.41 2.05
C PRO A 35 10.51 -1.70 0.54
N ASP A 36 11.10 -2.85 0.21
CA ASP A 36 11.08 -3.38 -1.16
C ASP A 36 9.68 -3.93 -1.49
N TRP A 37 8.76 -3.00 -1.76
CA TRP A 37 7.38 -3.26 -2.13
C TRP A 37 7.30 -4.09 -3.41
N SER A 38 6.56 -5.18 -3.36
CA SER A 38 6.45 -6.14 -4.46
C SER A 38 5.05 -6.26 -5.05
N SER A 39 3.99 -6.20 -4.24
CA SER A 39 2.63 -6.24 -4.77
C SER A 39 1.62 -5.48 -3.90
N LEU A 40 0.50 -5.11 -4.51
CA LEU A 40 -0.65 -4.48 -3.87
C LEU A 40 -1.92 -5.26 -4.20
N SER A 41 -2.69 -5.61 -3.17
CA SER A 41 -4.03 -6.18 -3.26
C SER A 41 -5.04 -5.23 -2.63
N ILE A 42 -6.09 -4.86 -3.36
CA ILE A 42 -7.21 -4.11 -2.79
C ILE A 42 -8.23 -5.13 -2.27
N LEU A 43 -8.54 -5.05 -0.98
CA LEU A 43 -9.44 -5.97 -0.28
C LEU A 43 -10.87 -5.46 -0.27
N ASP A 44 -11.06 -4.17 0.01
CA ASP A 44 -12.37 -3.51 -0.01
C ASP A 44 -12.25 -2.02 -0.37
N THR A 45 -13.31 -1.47 -0.94
CA THR A 45 -13.41 -0.02 -1.23
C THR A 45 -14.83 0.47 -1.02
N SER A 46 -14.98 1.62 -0.39
CA SER A 46 -16.26 2.31 -0.28
C SER A 46 -16.11 3.81 -0.57
N ALA A 47 -17.17 4.45 -1.06
CA ALA A 47 -17.23 5.89 -1.23
C ALA A 47 -18.66 6.39 -1.03
N ARG A 48 -18.81 7.46 -0.25
CA ARG A 48 -20.08 8.14 0.00
C ARG A 48 -19.86 9.65 0.06
N GLY A 49 -20.39 10.35 -0.94
CA GLY A 49 -20.18 11.80 -1.07
C GLY A 49 -18.71 12.14 -1.22
N ASP A 50 -18.19 12.91 -0.28
CA ASP A 50 -16.79 13.34 -0.23
C ASP A 50 -15.89 12.44 0.63
N SER A 51 -16.41 11.34 1.18
CA SER A 51 -15.66 10.41 2.02
C SER A 51 -15.49 9.06 1.33
N GLY A 52 -14.32 8.45 1.46
CA GLY A 52 -14.05 7.13 0.90
C GLY A 52 -13.11 6.33 1.77
N THR A 53 -13.21 5.01 1.70
CA THR A 53 -12.29 4.09 2.36
C THR A 53 -11.68 3.13 1.36
N VAL A 54 -10.43 2.73 1.63
CA VAL A 54 -9.75 1.68 0.87
C VAL A 54 -9.04 0.78 1.85
N HIS A 55 -9.46 -0.49 1.92
CA HIS A 55 -8.76 -1.54 2.63
C HIS A 55 -7.85 -2.27 1.64
N PHE A 56 -6.55 -2.32 1.93
CA PHE A 56 -5.58 -2.94 1.04
C PHE A 56 -4.52 -3.70 1.83
N ARG A 57 -3.85 -4.62 1.13
CA ARG A 57 -2.63 -5.28 1.60
C ARG A 57 -1.50 -5.04 0.59
N ALA A 58 -0.43 -4.43 1.05
CA ALA A 58 0.82 -4.31 0.33
C ALA A 58 1.81 -5.36 0.86
N VAL A 59 2.54 -6.01 -0.04
CA VAL A 59 3.53 -7.05 0.28
C VAL A 59 4.90 -6.55 -0.09
N TYR A 60 5.90 -6.82 0.74
CA TYR A 60 7.28 -6.43 0.54
C TYR A 60 8.24 -7.58 0.85
N ARG A 61 9.46 -7.52 0.30
CA ARG A 61 10.49 -8.53 0.53
C ARG A 61 11.16 -8.33 1.88
N LEU A 62 11.42 -9.46 2.55
CA LEU A 62 12.29 -9.56 3.71
C LEU A 62 13.50 -10.42 3.34
N GLY A 63 14.61 -10.26 4.07
CA GLY A 63 15.82 -11.07 3.84
C GLY A 63 15.55 -12.58 3.89
N ASN A 64 14.57 -13.01 4.70
CA ASN A 64 14.08 -14.38 4.79
C ASN A 64 12.56 -14.46 4.61
N GLY A 65 12.07 -14.13 3.42
CA GLY A 65 10.69 -14.34 3.00
C GLY A 65 9.95 -13.06 2.69
N TRP A 66 8.73 -12.94 3.20
CA TRP A 66 7.80 -11.89 2.79
C TRP A 66 7.16 -11.22 4.01
N GLY A 67 7.09 -9.90 3.98
CA GLY A 67 6.31 -9.10 4.92
C GLY A 67 5.05 -8.58 4.23
N TYR A 68 4.05 -8.22 5.03
CA TYR A 68 2.88 -7.50 4.54
C TYR A 68 2.57 -6.31 5.45
N LEU A 69 2.00 -5.29 4.83
CA LEU A 69 1.32 -4.17 5.47
C LEU A 69 -0.12 -4.20 4.99
N GLU A 70 -1.06 -4.31 5.91
CA GLU A 70 -2.49 -4.21 5.66
C GLU A 70 -3.00 -2.92 6.28
N GLU A 71 -3.78 -2.15 5.54
CA GLU A 71 -4.25 -0.86 6.01
C GLU A 71 -5.67 -0.57 5.52
N ALA A 72 -6.49 -0.04 6.42
CA ALA A 72 -7.78 0.55 6.11
C ALA A 72 -7.64 2.09 6.08
N SER A 73 -7.42 2.64 4.88
CA SER A 73 -7.24 4.07 4.68
C SER A 73 -8.56 4.81 4.54
N ILE A 74 -8.59 6.04 5.01
CA ILE A 74 -9.64 7.03 4.82
C ILE A 74 -9.15 8.09 3.84
N PHE A 75 -10.00 8.41 2.87
CA PHE A 75 -9.80 9.44 1.86
C PHE A 75 -10.92 10.48 1.92
N ARG A 76 -10.56 11.73 1.62
CA ARG A 76 -11.52 12.82 1.44
C ARG A 76 -11.40 13.43 0.06
N MET A 77 -12.54 13.72 -0.56
CA MET A 77 -12.59 14.40 -1.84
C MET A 77 -12.73 15.91 -1.61
N ALA A 78 -11.83 16.69 -2.19
CA ALA A 78 -11.92 18.15 -2.23
C ALA A 78 -11.60 18.62 -3.65
N GLU A 79 -12.42 19.51 -4.18
CA GLU A 79 -12.24 20.09 -5.53
C GLU A 79 -12.04 19.02 -6.63
N GLY A 80 -12.79 17.92 -6.53
CA GLY A 80 -12.73 16.81 -7.50
C GLY A 80 -11.49 15.91 -7.39
N ARG A 81 -10.65 16.08 -6.36
CA ARG A 81 -9.46 15.26 -6.10
C ARG A 81 -9.57 14.54 -4.77
N TRP A 82 -9.09 13.30 -4.73
CA TRP A 82 -9.02 12.49 -3.51
C TRP A 82 -7.69 12.69 -2.78
N TYR A 83 -7.77 12.92 -1.47
CA TYR A 83 -6.65 13.10 -0.58
C TYR A 83 -6.67 12.06 0.53
N TYR A 84 -5.50 11.48 0.82
CA TYR A 84 -5.34 10.57 1.96
C TYR A 84 -5.42 11.35 3.28
N VAL A 85 -6.23 10.89 4.23
CA VAL A 85 -6.39 11.55 5.54
C VAL A 85 -5.64 10.77 6.61
N SER A 86 -5.98 9.49 6.77
CA SER A 86 -5.41 8.62 7.79
C SER A 86 -5.67 7.16 7.41
N GLY A 87 -5.06 6.23 8.12
CA GLY A 87 -5.27 4.81 7.95
C GLY A 87 -4.86 4.06 9.20
N GLU A 88 -5.55 2.97 9.47
CA GLU A 88 -5.16 2.03 10.52
C GLU A 88 -4.35 0.90 9.89
N THR A 89 -3.11 0.73 10.35
CA THR A 89 -2.15 -0.19 9.75
C THR A 89 -1.88 -1.37 10.67
N THR A 90 -1.79 -2.56 10.09
CA THR A 90 -1.28 -3.78 10.72
C THR A 90 -0.23 -4.40 9.81
N GLU A 91 0.89 -4.84 10.38
CA GLU A 91 1.99 -5.46 9.64
C GLU A 91 2.37 -6.82 10.22
N GLY A 92 3.05 -7.64 9.42
CA GLY A 92 3.51 -8.94 9.87
C GLY A 92 4.24 -9.73 8.79
N GLN A 93 4.66 -10.94 9.16
CA GLN A 93 5.30 -11.87 8.21
C GLN A 93 4.24 -12.66 7.45
N LEU A 94 4.34 -12.67 6.13
CA LEU A 94 3.45 -13.42 5.26
C LEU A 94 3.93 -14.88 5.15
N LYS A 95 3.12 -15.80 5.67
CA LYS A 95 3.31 -17.24 5.48
C LYS A 95 2.54 -17.68 4.24
N SER A 96 3.25 -17.92 3.14
CA SER A 96 2.65 -18.45 1.91
C SER A 96 3.03 -19.93 1.72
N GLY A 97 2.02 -20.77 1.51
CA GLY A 97 2.20 -22.20 1.23
C GLY A 97 2.75 -22.44 -0.18
N ARG A 98 3.47 -23.56 -0.38
CA ARG A 98 4.13 -23.91 -1.66
C ARG A 98 3.22 -23.83 -2.90
N ASN A 99 1.93 -24.13 -2.75
CA ASN A 99 0.97 -24.16 -3.86
C ASN A 99 0.11 -22.89 -3.97
N GLU A 100 0.23 -21.94 -3.04
CA GLU A 100 -0.49 -20.66 -3.09
C GLU A 100 0.11 -19.72 -4.13
N PRO A 101 -0.62 -18.67 -4.57
CA PRO A 101 -0.06 -17.62 -5.42
C PRO A 101 1.19 -17.00 -4.80
N CYS A 102 2.20 -16.78 -5.63
CA CYS A 102 3.46 -16.22 -5.20
C CYS A 102 3.26 -14.77 -4.68
N PRO A 103 3.77 -14.43 -3.49
CA PRO A 103 3.61 -13.09 -2.91
C PRO A 103 4.21 -11.94 -3.72
N CYS A 104 5.07 -12.23 -4.70
CA CYS A 104 5.60 -11.20 -5.61
C CYS A 104 4.59 -10.66 -6.63
N GLY A 105 3.37 -11.21 -6.68
CA GLY A 105 2.33 -10.76 -7.62
C GLY A 105 2.47 -11.32 -9.04
N SER A 106 3.39 -12.26 -9.28
CA SER A 106 3.63 -12.84 -10.63
C SER A 106 2.49 -13.71 -11.18
N GLY A 107 1.48 -14.05 -10.35
CA GLY A 107 0.41 -14.98 -10.69
C GLY A 107 0.81 -16.46 -10.72
N LYS A 108 2.10 -16.79 -10.56
CA LYS A 108 2.60 -18.18 -10.48
C LYS A 108 2.39 -18.75 -9.07
N LYS A 109 2.40 -20.08 -8.93
CA LYS A 109 2.48 -20.73 -7.61
C LYS A 109 3.82 -20.42 -6.94
N TYR A 110 3.85 -20.30 -5.61
CA TYR A 110 5.04 -19.89 -4.88
C TYR A 110 6.25 -20.79 -5.18
N LYS A 111 6.08 -22.12 -5.17
CA LYS A 111 7.11 -23.11 -5.51
C LYS A 111 7.72 -23.01 -6.90
N ALA A 112 7.07 -22.30 -7.82
CA ALA A 112 7.50 -22.16 -9.21
C ALA A 112 7.95 -20.72 -9.52
N CYS A 113 8.24 -19.92 -8.48
CA CYS A 113 8.55 -18.51 -8.63
C CYS A 113 9.63 -18.03 -7.65
N CYS A 114 9.29 -17.78 -6.39
CA CYS A 114 10.19 -17.13 -5.42
C CYS A 114 10.52 -17.99 -4.19
N LEU A 115 10.01 -19.23 -4.14
CA LEU A 115 10.37 -20.21 -3.11
C LEU A 115 11.70 -20.89 -3.46
#